data_AF-C3MKH8-F1
#
_entry.id   AF-C3MKH8-F1
#
_cell.length_a   1.000
_cell.length_b   1.000
_cell.length_c   1.000
_cell.angle_alpha   90.00
_cell.angle_beta   90.00
_cell.angle_gamma   90.00
#
_symmetry.space_group_name_H-M   'P 1'
#
loop_
_entity.id
_entity.type
_entity.pdbx_description
1 polymer ?
#
loop_
_entity_poly.entity_id
_entity_poly.type
_entity_poly.pdbx_seq_one_letter_code
_entity_poly.pdbx_strand_id
1 'polypeptide(L)'
;MIYPLYLLMEWIDELARIVKISDGKNDDSTRWKITVIPQTYEELRDVIKFANERKLSIYPFSFNMHHIGPPINTDIGVKLSQFNNVIEISDEDLYVTSQVGVKVSDLFEMIKANGLFLPAYYDGSLGGLLATNLPTPFSSFYGYPKNLILMAKIITGDGIIAKGGGRTLKFSSGYKIHKILSGMLGWLGIYLEATLKVYPFPEVIATFQTDKVALISKYRPISIIYEVDEKGERTHVTFIGFRKAMNKIEEEIGVKGQDGFYDINYVENERIVSIHTVRGREVEEIKRAKSIMKVKRAIGIIGTGYCRLEIASFDNLEVLRREISGHVVVEKGDYKGDYWGINDKGILRKLKEAFDPNNTLLPGLLL
;
A
#
# COMPACT_ATOMS: atom_id res chain seq x y z
N MET A 1 4.38 41.39 -5.61
CA MET A 1 4.27 41.49 -4.14
C MET A 1 5.22 40.44 -3.58
N ILE A 2 6.42 40.89 -3.19
CA ILE A 2 7.53 40.03 -2.75
C ILE A 2 7.23 39.67 -1.29
N TYR A 3 6.77 38.45 -1.02
CA TYR A 3 6.72 37.96 0.35
C TYR A 3 8.16 37.91 0.88
N PRO A 4 8.48 38.50 2.04
CA PRO A 4 9.86 38.57 2.51
C PRO A 4 10.35 37.16 2.86
N LEU A 5 11.52 36.79 2.35
CA LEU A 5 12.24 35.54 2.70
C LEU A 5 12.40 35.35 4.22
N TYR A 6 12.35 36.43 5.01
CA TYR A 6 12.47 36.44 6.47
C TYR A 6 11.37 35.66 7.21
N LEU A 7 10.12 35.66 6.72
CA LEU A 7 9.01 34.92 7.36
C LEU A 7 9.09 33.41 7.12
N LEU A 8 9.84 32.97 6.12
CA LEU A 8 9.97 31.56 5.75
C LEU A 8 10.94 30.80 6.67
N MET A 9 11.83 31.52 7.37
CA MET A 9 12.82 30.95 8.29
C MET A 9 12.32 30.85 9.73
N GLU A 10 11.43 31.75 10.19
CA GLU A 10 11.00 31.77 11.61
C GLU A 10 10.32 30.47 12.07
N TRP A 11 9.39 29.92 11.27
CA TRP A 11 8.69 28.69 11.68
C TRP A 11 9.59 27.45 11.59
N ILE A 12 10.62 27.45 10.73
CA ILE A 12 11.57 26.32 10.64
C ILE A 12 12.44 26.28 11.90
N ASP A 13 12.94 27.45 12.34
CA ASP A 13 13.76 27.55 13.55
C ASP A 13 12.96 27.18 14.81
N GLU A 14 11.69 27.56 14.88
CA GLU A 14 10.79 27.12 15.96
C GLU A 14 10.53 25.61 15.92
N LEU A 15 10.27 25.05 14.74
CA LEU A 15 10.05 23.62 14.57
C LEU A 15 11.30 22.79 14.92
N ALA A 16 12.49 23.32 14.65
CA ALA A 16 13.77 22.71 14.99
C ALA A 16 13.99 22.57 16.51
N ARG A 17 13.29 23.36 17.33
CA ARG A 17 13.28 23.21 18.80
C ARG A 17 12.41 22.06 19.29
N ILE A 18 11.46 21.60 18.46
CA ILE A 18 10.52 20.53 18.78
C ILE A 18 11.05 19.18 18.29
N VAL A 19 11.60 19.14 17.08
CA VAL A 19 11.95 17.90 16.40
C VAL A 19 13.21 18.07 15.56
N LYS A 20 13.95 16.98 15.37
CA LYS A 20 15.06 16.95 14.42
C LYS A 20 14.56 17.27 13.01
N ILE A 21 15.25 18.17 12.32
CA ILE A 21 14.96 18.54 10.94
C ILE A 21 16.11 18.17 9.98
N SER A 22 15.80 18.05 8.70
CA SER A 22 16.75 17.97 7.60
C SER A 22 16.17 18.64 6.36
N ASP A 23 16.96 18.77 5.30
CA ASP A 23 16.53 19.39 4.05
C ASP A 23 15.24 18.77 3.51
N GLY A 24 14.44 19.61 2.86
CA GLY A 24 13.26 19.20 2.12
C GLY A 24 13.60 18.36 0.90
N LYS A 25 12.55 17.97 0.17
CA LYS A 25 12.68 17.21 -1.07
C LYS A 25 12.05 17.98 -2.22
N ASN A 26 12.65 17.88 -3.40
CA ASN A 26 12.14 18.47 -4.61
C ASN A 26 12.45 17.55 -5.80
N ASP A 27 11.57 16.60 -6.06
CA ASP A 27 11.57 15.77 -7.28
C ASP A 27 10.23 15.92 -8.03
N ASP A 28 10.12 15.29 -9.20
CA ASP A 28 8.94 15.40 -10.07
C ASP A 28 7.63 14.93 -9.43
N SER A 29 7.71 14.04 -8.43
CA SER A 29 6.56 13.41 -7.78
C SER A 29 6.25 13.98 -6.40
N THR A 30 7.24 14.56 -5.74
CA THR A 30 7.18 14.92 -4.33
C THR A 30 8.02 16.16 -4.03
N ARG A 31 7.36 17.15 -3.46
CA ARG A 31 7.95 18.42 -3.03
C ARG A 31 7.52 18.80 -1.62
N TRP A 32 8.50 19.14 -0.78
CA TRP A 32 8.29 19.77 0.51
C TRP A 32 9.49 20.61 0.94
N LYS A 33 9.26 21.61 1.81
CA LYS A 33 10.27 22.61 2.18
C LYS A 33 11.27 22.07 3.20
N ILE A 34 10.80 21.34 4.20
CA ILE A 34 11.64 20.78 5.27
C ILE A 34 11.19 19.36 5.61
N THR A 35 12.13 18.51 5.98
CA THR A 35 11.85 17.18 6.52
C THR A 35 11.97 17.21 8.04
N VAL A 36 10.98 16.69 8.76
CA VAL A 36 11.06 16.45 10.21
C VAL A 36 11.21 14.95 10.48
N ILE A 37 11.95 14.61 11.54
CA ILE A 37 12.34 13.25 11.87
C ILE A 37 12.03 12.97 13.36
N PRO A 38 10.73 12.79 13.71
CA PRO A 38 10.34 12.52 15.08
C PRO A 38 10.92 11.19 15.59
N GLN A 39 11.40 11.20 16.83
CA GLN A 39 11.90 10.03 17.54
C GLN A 39 10.85 9.40 18.46
N THR A 40 9.84 10.18 18.85
CA THR A 40 8.75 9.76 19.73
C THR A 40 7.38 10.08 19.11
N TYR A 41 6.32 9.43 19.62
CA TYR A 41 4.95 9.74 19.19
C TYR A 41 4.50 11.11 19.68
N GLU A 42 5.04 11.57 20.79
CA GLU A 42 4.82 12.88 21.38
C GLU A 42 5.41 13.98 20.47
N GLU A 43 6.65 13.82 20.00
CA GLU A 43 7.24 14.74 19.03
C GLU A 43 6.40 14.83 17.75
N LEU A 44 5.96 13.68 17.21
CA LEU A 44 5.08 13.67 16.04
C LEU A 44 3.76 14.43 16.30
N ARG A 45 3.14 14.21 17.45
CA ARG A 45 1.92 14.95 17.84
C ARG A 45 2.19 16.45 17.89
N ASP A 46 3.31 16.85 18.48
CA ASP A 46 3.64 18.25 18.68
C ASP A 46 3.97 18.94 17.34
N VAL A 47 4.58 18.22 16.40
CA VAL A 47 4.71 18.65 14.98
C VAL A 47 3.33 18.87 14.33
N ILE A 48 2.40 17.93 14.49
CA ILE A 48 1.05 18.06 13.91
C ILE A 48 0.31 19.27 14.49
N LYS A 49 0.40 19.50 15.80
CA LYS A 49 -0.17 20.68 16.45
C LYS A 49 0.46 21.97 15.94
N PHE A 50 1.78 22.01 15.86
CA PHE A 50 2.51 23.15 15.31
C PHE A 50 2.06 23.48 13.88
N ALA A 51 1.90 22.46 13.03
CA ALA A 51 1.43 22.62 11.66
C ALA A 51 -0.02 23.13 11.61
N ASN A 52 -0.91 22.61 12.47
CA ASN A 52 -2.29 23.10 12.60
C ASN A 52 -2.34 24.59 12.96
N GLU A 53 -1.57 25.03 13.97
CA GLU A 53 -1.52 26.43 14.42
C GLU A 53 -1.06 27.39 13.30
N ARG A 54 -0.13 26.93 12.46
CA ARG A 54 0.46 27.74 11.38
C ARG A 54 -0.13 27.47 10.00
N LYS A 55 -1.16 26.61 9.90
CA LYS A 55 -1.80 26.18 8.65
C LYS A 55 -0.79 25.62 7.64
N LEU A 56 0.16 24.84 8.12
CA LEU A 56 1.16 24.15 7.30
C LEU A 56 0.67 22.77 6.93
N SER A 57 0.96 22.35 5.71
CA SER A 57 0.60 21.03 5.20
C SER A 57 1.70 19.98 5.48
N ILE A 58 1.27 18.76 5.81
CA ILE A 58 2.14 17.63 6.15
C ILE A 58 1.99 16.51 5.11
N TYR A 59 3.13 15.94 4.71
CA TYR A 59 3.21 14.66 4.01
C TYR A 59 3.90 13.60 4.89
N PRO A 60 3.17 12.60 5.41
CA PRO A 60 3.77 11.49 6.13
C PRO A 60 4.40 10.49 5.17
N PHE A 61 5.67 10.14 5.39
CA PHE A 61 6.36 9.14 4.59
C PHE A 61 7.35 8.33 5.44
N SER A 62 7.77 7.17 4.92
CA SER A 62 8.90 6.40 5.50
C SER A 62 10.08 6.40 4.54
N PHE A 63 10.14 5.42 3.62
CA PHE A 63 11.19 5.33 2.61
C PHE A 63 10.85 6.04 1.30
N ASN A 64 9.60 6.49 1.13
CA ASN A 64 9.09 7.20 -0.06
C ASN A 64 9.33 6.46 -1.40
N MET A 65 9.04 5.15 -1.42
CA MET A 65 9.31 4.27 -2.58
C MET A 65 8.09 4.02 -3.48
N HIS A 66 6.88 4.05 -2.93
CA HIS A 66 5.63 3.73 -3.66
C HIS A 66 4.65 4.89 -3.59
N HIS A 67 4.94 5.94 -4.35
CA HIS A 67 4.02 7.06 -4.52
C HIS A 67 2.81 6.62 -5.36
N ILE A 68 1.59 6.94 -4.91
CA ILE A 68 0.34 6.67 -5.62
C ILE A 68 -0.45 7.96 -5.74
N GLY A 69 -0.83 8.32 -6.97
CA GLY A 69 -1.68 9.48 -7.25
C GLY A 69 -0.90 10.71 -7.73
N PRO A 70 -1.49 11.91 -7.60
CA PRO A 70 -0.90 13.14 -8.12
C PRO A 70 0.40 13.50 -7.40
N PRO A 71 1.27 14.33 -8.00
CA PRO A 71 2.44 14.86 -7.31
C PRO A 71 2.08 15.55 -5.99
N ILE A 72 2.85 15.28 -4.93
CA ILE A 72 2.67 15.88 -3.62
C ILE A 72 3.41 17.20 -3.54
N ASN A 73 2.75 18.26 -3.08
CA ASN A 73 3.38 19.52 -2.74
C ASN A 73 2.89 19.97 -1.35
N THR A 74 3.78 19.94 -0.36
CA THR A 74 3.45 20.26 1.04
C THR A 74 4.52 21.14 1.68
N ASP A 75 4.28 21.62 2.90
CA ASP A 75 5.26 22.40 3.64
C ASP A 75 6.28 21.49 4.35
N ILE A 76 5.78 20.44 5.01
CA ILE A 76 6.55 19.58 5.90
C ILE A 76 6.45 18.12 5.45
N GLY A 77 7.60 17.48 5.17
CA GLY A 77 7.70 16.04 5.06
C GLY A 77 7.96 15.41 6.44
N VAL A 78 7.12 14.50 6.89
CA VAL A 78 7.29 13.79 8.19
C VAL A 78 7.84 12.40 7.95
N LYS A 79 9.10 12.16 8.35
CA LYS A 79 9.80 10.89 8.15
C LYS A 79 9.58 9.93 9.33
N LEU A 80 8.82 8.86 9.08
CA LEU A 80 8.38 7.87 10.08
C LEU A 80 9.30 6.64 10.19
N SER A 81 10.36 6.58 9.37
CA SER A 81 11.30 5.44 9.35
C SER A 81 12.03 5.16 10.68
N GLN A 82 11.96 6.09 11.64
CA GLN A 82 12.55 5.92 12.97
C GLN A 82 11.67 5.09 13.91
N PHE A 83 10.38 4.95 13.59
CA PHE A 83 9.49 4.05 14.30
C PHE A 83 9.66 2.63 13.74
N ASN A 84 10.82 2.02 13.96
CA ASN A 84 11.27 0.79 13.30
C ASN A 84 11.52 -0.38 14.25
N ASN A 85 10.80 -0.43 15.37
CA ASN A 85 10.88 -1.56 16.30
C ASN A 85 9.74 -2.56 16.09
N VAL A 86 10.08 -3.85 16.10
CA VAL A 86 9.10 -4.92 16.33
C VAL A 86 8.83 -5.00 17.82
N ILE A 87 7.57 -4.84 18.21
CA ILE A 87 7.15 -4.71 19.61
C ILE A 87 6.90 -6.09 20.23
N GLU A 88 6.28 -6.99 19.47
CA GLU A 88 5.85 -8.29 19.98
C GLU A 88 5.65 -9.28 18.84
N ILE A 89 6.10 -10.52 19.03
CA ILE A 89 5.79 -11.66 18.17
C ILE A 89 5.11 -12.70 19.07
N SER A 90 3.87 -13.08 18.75
CA SER A 90 3.14 -14.16 19.42
C SER A 90 2.90 -15.28 18.42
N ASP A 91 3.61 -16.39 18.61
CA ASP A 91 3.44 -17.64 17.87
C ASP A 91 2.21 -18.41 18.34
N GLU A 92 1.92 -18.40 19.64
CA GLU A 92 0.73 -19.02 20.24
C GLU A 92 -0.57 -18.40 19.69
N ASP A 93 -0.63 -17.07 19.60
CA ASP A 93 -1.83 -16.35 19.13
C ASP A 93 -1.76 -15.95 17.64
N LEU A 94 -0.65 -16.28 16.95
CA LEU A 94 -0.42 -16.00 15.53
C LEU A 94 -0.59 -14.52 15.14
N TYR A 95 0.09 -13.63 15.87
CA TYR A 95 0.19 -12.22 15.49
C TYR A 95 1.59 -11.63 15.67
N VAL A 96 1.85 -10.53 14.96
CA VAL A 96 3.03 -9.69 15.18
C VAL A 96 2.60 -8.23 15.35
N THR A 97 3.12 -7.56 16.37
CA THR A 97 2.94 -6.11 16.58
C THR A 97 4.25 -5.40 16.26
N SER A 98 4.17 -4.39 15.40
CA SER A 98 5.34 -3.66 14.94
C SER A 98 5.03 -2.18 14.74
N GLN A 99 6.04 -1.35 14.91
CA GLN A 99 5.99 0.04 14.50
C GLN A 99 6.02 0.17 12.97
N VAL A 100 5.41 1.23 12.44
CA VAL A 100 5.16 1.34 10.99
C VAL A 100 6.38 1.59 10.12
N GLY A 101 7.47 2.07 10.69
CA GLY A 101 8.73 2.31 10.00
C GLY A 101 9.52 1.04 9.71
N VAL A 102 9.16 -0.10 10.32
CA VAL A 102 9.81 -1.39 10.06
C VAL A 102 9.66 -1.77 8.59
N LYS A 103 10.77 -2.18 7.95
CA LYS A 103 10.74 -2.69 6.58
C LYS A 103 10.04 -4.05 6.55
N VAL A 104 9.14 -4.25 5.60
CA VAL A 104 8.33 -5.47 5.51
C VAL A 104 9.19 -6.71 5.25
N SER A 105 10.27 -6.59 4.47
CA SER A 105 11.24 -7.68 4.28
C SER A 105 11.91 -8.11 5.59
N ASP A 106 12.25 -7.15 6.43
CA ASP A 106 12.96 -7.42 7.69
C ASP A 106 12.00 -8.06 8.68
N LEU A 107 10.76 -7.55 8.76
CA LEU A 107 9.69 -8.16 9.53
C LEU A 107 9.44 -9.61 9.10
N PHE A 108 9.41 -9.87 7.79
CA PHE A 108 9.20 -11.19 7.23
C PHE A 108 10.30 -12.17 7.66
N GLU A 109 11.58 -11.81 7.53
CA GLU A 109 12.67 -12.69 7.94
C GLU A 109 12.72 -12.89 9.47
N MET A 110 12.41 -11.85 10.26
CA MET A 110 12.35 -11.96 11.72
C MET A 110 11.28 -12.95 12.21
N ILE A 111 10.05 -12.89 11.67
CA ILE A 111 8.99 -13.81 12.10
C ILE A 111 9.19 -15.22 11.52
N LYS A 112 9.83 -15.34 10.35
CA LYS A 112 10.18 -16.63 9.74
C LYS A 112 11.13 -17.43 10.62
N ALA A 113 12.05 -16.77 11.33
CA ALA A 113 12.90 -17.43 12.33
C ALA A 113 12.09 -18.06 13.50
N ASN A 114 10.86 -17.60 13.73
CA ASN A 114 9.91 -18.16 14.70
C ASN A 114 8.93 -19.16 14.06
N GLY A 115 9.18 -19.59 12.82
CA GLY A 115 8.27 -20.49 12.09
C GLY A 115 6.96 -19.83 11.67
N LEU A 116 6.93 -18.50 11.58
CA LEU A 116 5.74 -17.72 11.20
C LEU A 116 5.88 -17.10 9.81
N PHE A 117 4.74 -16.80 9.19
CA PHE A 117 4.60 -16.33 7.82
C PHE A 117 3.62 -15.17 7.78
N LEU A 118 4.08 -14.04 7.26
CA LEU A 118 3.26 -12.89 6.92
C LEU A 118 2.89 -13.01 5.43
N PRO A 119 1.62 -13.23 5.07
CA PRO A 119 1.18 -13.34 3.69
C PRO A 119 1.03 -11.95 3.04
N ALA A 120 2.10 -11.17 3.11
CA ALA A 120 2.25 -9.89 2.46
C ALA A 120 3.74 -9.64 2.21
N TYR A 121 4.05 -9.21 1.00
CA TYR A 121 5.39 -8.76 0.62
C TYR A 121 5.29 -7.37 0.02
N TYR A 122 6.27 -6.53 0.34
CA TYR A 122 6.28 -5.13 -0.06
C TYR A 122 7.69 -4.56 0.11
N ASP A 123 8.24 -3.97 -0.95
CA ASP A 123 9.52 -3.29 -0.85
C ASP A 123 9.36 -1.91 -0.21
N GLY A 124 9.31 -1.89 1.12
CA GLY A 124 9.17 -0.66 1.87
C GLY A 124 8.77 -0.90 3.32
N SER A 125 8.30 0.15 3.97
CA SER A 125 7.88 0.09 5.37
C SER A 125 6.48 -0.51 5.53
N LEU A 126 6.20 -1.06 6.70
CA LEU A 126 4.86 -1.53 7.08
C LEU A 126 3.80 -0.42 6.93
N GLY A 127 4.11 0.81 7.31
CA GLY A 127 3.22 1.96 7.14
C GLY A 127 2.86 2.22 5.68
N GLY A 128 3.85 2.11 4.78
CA GLY A 128 3.64 2.20 3.33
C GLY A 128 2.75 1.09 2.79
N LEU A 129 2.99 -0.16 3.20
CA LEU A 129 2.14 -1.30 2.84
C LEU A 129 0.69 -1.08 3.26
N LEU A 130 0.45 -0.64 4.49
CA LEU A 130 -0.90 -0.39 4.99
C LEU A 130 -1.53 0.85 4.36
N ALA A 131 -0.77 1.93 4.16
CA ALA A 131 -1.27 3.17 3.60
C ALA A 131 -1.66 3.03 2.13
N THR A 132 -0.88 2.29 1.34
CA THR A 132 -1.20 1.98 -0.06
C THR A 132 -2.25 0.88 -0.20
N ASN A 133 -2.23 -0.10 0.71
CA ASN A 133 -3.08 -1.29 0.64
C ASN A 133 -3.03 -1.96 -0.75
N LEU A 134 -1.88 -1.91 -1.42
CA LEU A 134 -1.69 -2.64 -2.68
C LEU A 134 -1.86 -4.14 -2.41
N PRO A 135 -2.58 -4.88 -3.29
CA PRO A 135 -2.66 -6.32 -3.14
C PRO A 135 -1.30 -6.93 -3.37
N THR A 136 -0.99 -7.98 -2.62
CA THR A 136 0.25 -8.75 -2.76
C THR A 136 -0.04 -10.06 -3.49
N PRO A 137 0.96 -10.84 -3.92
CA PRO A 137 0.75 -12.16 -4.51
C PRO A 137 -0.16 -13.07 -3.66
N PHE A 138 -0.18 -12.89 -2.35
CA PHE A 138 -0.97 -13.68 -1.41
C PHE A 138 -2.43 -13.21 -1.27
N SER A 139 -2.80 -12.07 -1.87
CA SER A 139 -4.06 -11.39 -1.55
C SER A 139 -5.31 -12.08 -2.04
N SER A 140 -5.24 -12.96 -3.04
CA SER A 140 -6.38 -13.76 -3.49
C SER A 140 -6.89 -14.69 -2.39
N PHE A 141 -5.97 -15.27 -1.61
CA PHE A 141 -6.29 -16.21 -0.55
C PHE A 141 -6.37 -15.55 0.83
N TYR A 142 -5.41 -14.69 1.17
CA TYR A 142 -5.29 -14.09 2.51
C TYR A 142 -5.96 -12.72 2.63
N GLY A 143 -6.42 -12.15 1.52
CA GLY A 143 -6.98 -10.80 1.45
C GLY A 143 -5.91 -9.72 1.27
N TYR A 144 -6.36 -8.48 1.14
CA TYR A 144 -5.49 -7.31 1.01
C TYR A 144 -4.76 -7.03 2.33
N PRO A 145 -3.69 -6.21 2.35
CA PRO A 145 -2.98 -5.87 3.59
C PRO A 145 -3.90 -5.43 4.74
N LYS A 146 -4.96 -4.66 4.47
CA LYS A 146 -5.98 -4.28 5.46
C LYS A 146 -6.70 -5.46 6.15
N ASN A 147 -6.79 -6.59 5.47
CA ASN A 147 -7.41 -7.81 6.02
C ASN A 147 -6.52 -8.46 7.08
N LEU A 148 -5.20 -8.24 7.02
CA LEU A 148 -4.24 -8.74 8.00
C LEU A 148 -4.21 -7.92 9.29
N ILE A 149 -4.64 -6.64 9.25
CA ILE A 149 -4.66 -5.78 10.44
C ILE A 149 -5.69 -6.31 11.45
N LEU A 150 -5.22 -6.65 12.65
CA LEU A 150 -6.05 -7.02 13.82
C LEU A 150 -6.33 -5.79 14.68
N MET A 151 -5.30 -4.96 14.90
CA MET A 151 -5.40 -3.68 15.59
C MET A 151 -4.37 -2.69 15.06
N ALA A 152 -4.59 -1.40 15.32
CA ALA A 152 -3.57 -0.39 15.06
C ALA A 152 -3.64 0.75 16.07
N LYS A 153 -2.48 1.35 16.34
CA LYS A 153 -2.34 2.68 16.95
C LYS A 153 -2.16 3.69 15.83
N ILE A 154 -2.97 4.74 15.83
CA ILE A 154 -3.00 5.77 14.78
C ILE A 154 -2.92 7.16 15.42
N ILE A 155 -2.50 8.14 14.64
CA ILE A 155 -2.62 9.56 14.98
C ILE A 155 -3.37 10.30 13.87
N THR A 156 -4.36 11.11 14.27
CA THR A 156 -5.20 11.93 13.39
C THR A 156 -4.52 13.26 13.04
N GLY A 157 -5.08 14.00 12.08
CA GLY A 157 -4.54 15.29 11.64
C GLY A 157 -4.67 16.41 12.68
N ASP A 158 -5.46 16.23 13.74
CA ASP A 158 -5.49 17.09 14.93
C ASP A 158 -4.58 16.60 16.08
N GLY A 159 -3.82 15.53 15.87
CA GLY A 159 -2.83 15.02 16.81
C GLY A 159 -3.40 14.10 17.90
N ILE A 160 -4.63 13.59 17.75
CA ILE A 160 -5.20 12.61 18.68
C ILE A 160 -4.62 11.22 18.38
N ILE A 161 -3.99 10.61 19.38
CA ILE A 161 -3.55 9.22 19.30
C ILE A 161 -4.73 8.32 19.70
N ALA A 162 -5.15 7.47 18.77
CA ALA A 162 -6.24 6.53 18.96
C ALA A 162 -5.77 5.09 18.71
N LYS A 163 -6.49 4.15 19.32
CA LYS A 163 -6.27 2.72 19.12
C LYS A 163 -7.57 2.08 18.67
N GLY A 164 -7.51 1.24 17.64
CA GLY A 164 -8.67 0.52 17.13
C GLY A 164 -8.38 -0.95 16.89
N GLY A 165 -9.39 -1.80 17.05
CA GLY A 165 -9.29 -3.25 16.88
C GLY A 165 -8.85 -3.98 18.15
N GLY A 166 -8.44 -5.23 17.99
CA GLY A 166 -8.00 -6.09 19.09
C GLY A 166 -7.16 -7.24 18.57
N ARG A 167 -6.42 -7.92 19.46
CA ARG A 167 -5.55 -9.06 19.10
C ARG A 167 -6.32 -10.32 18.69
N THR A 168 -7.63 -10.31 18.87
CA THR A 168 -8.52 -11.42 18.53
C THR A 168 -8.94 -11.39 17.07
N LEU A 169 -9.07 -12.57 16.44
CA LEU A 169 -9.58 -12.69 15.06
C LEU A 169 -10.99 -12.12 14.88
N LYS A 170 -11.86 -12.30 15.89
CA LYS A 170 -13.22 -11.76 15.88
C LYS A 170 -13.30 -10.56 16.81
N PHE A 171 -13.46 -9.38 16.22
CA PHE A 171 -13.67 -8.13 16.94
C PHE A 171 -14.97 -7.47 16.45
N SER A 172 -15.94 -7.32 17.35
CA SER A 172 -17.28 -6.79 17.06
C SER A 172 -17.63 -5.51 17.85
N SER A 173 -16.66 -4.92 18.53
CA SER A 173 -16.88 -3.72 19.36
C SER A 173 -16.56 -2.45 18.60
N GLY A 174 -17.59 -1.74 18.13
CA GLY A 174 -17.43 -0.45 17.45
C GLY A 174 -16.91 -0.52 16.02
N TYR A 175 -16.58 0.64 15.45
CA TYR A 175 -16.16 0.77 14.06
C TYR A 175 -14.68 0.40 13.86
N LYS A 176 -14.38 -0.20 12.71
CA LYS A 176 -13.02 -0.65 12.34
C LYS A 176 -12.16 0.51 11.82
N ILE A 177 -11.99 1.57 12.62
CA ILE A 177 -11.22 2.78 12.25
C ILE A 177 -9.81 2.43 11.77
N HIS A 178 -9.17 1.46 12.42
CA HIS A 178 -7.84 0.93 12.09
C HIS A 178 -7.74 0.26 10.71
N LYS A 179 -8.87 -0.03 10.04
CA LYS A 179 -8.87 -0.55 8.66
C LYS A 179 -9.23 0.51 7.63
N ILE A 180 -9.95 1.57 8.04
CA ILE A 180 -10.38 2.65 7.13
C ILE A 180 -9.17 3.46 6.65
N LEU A 181 -8.15 3.67 7.49
CA LEU A 181 -6.92 4.37 7.09
C LEU A 181 -6.12 3.60 6.02
N SER A 182 -6.37 2.30 5.85
CA SER A 182 -5.64 1.48 4.89
C SER A 182 -6.14 1.76 3.47
N GLY A 183 -5.22 2.13 2.57
CA GLY A 183 -5.55 2.64 1.24
C GLY A 183 -5.82 4.14 1.17
N MET A 184 -5.70 4.87 2.29
CA MET A 184 -5.90 6.33 2.35
C MET A 184 -4.60 7.12 2.21
N LEU A 185 -3.45 6.46 2.02
CA LEU A 185 -2.17 7.11 1.69
C LEU A 185 -1.71 8.15 2.73
N GLY A 186 -2.14 8.03 3.99
CA GLY A 186 -1.83 8.99 5.05
C GLY A 186 -2.78 10.20 5.13
N TRP A 187 -3.78 10.28 4.24
CA TRP A 187 -4.70 11.41 4.12
C TRP A 187 -5.66 11.57 5.30
N LEU A 188 -6.11 10.46 5.91
CA LEU A 188 -6.98 10.48 7.10
C LEU A 188 -6.19 10.39 8.41
N GLY A 189 -4.87 10.22 8.38
CA GLY A 189 -4.11 9.93 9.57
C GLY A 189 -2.94 9.01 9.31
N ILE A 190 -2.10 8.88 10.33
CA ILE A 190 -0.83 8.19 10.25
C ILE A 190 -0.91 6.97 11.16
N TYR A 191 -0.60 5.79 10.62
CA TYR A 191 -0.38 4.61 11.46
C TYR A 191 0.92 4.81 12.27
N LEU A 192 0.90 4.43 13.55
CA LEU A 192 2.09 4.44 14.43
C LEU A 192 2.59 3.02 14.71
N GLU A 193 1.64 2.12 14.98
CA GLU A 193 1.87 0.69 15.21
C GLU A 193 0.74 -0.10 14.56
N ALA A 194 1.02 -1.32 14.12
CA ALA A 194 0.01 -2.26 13.67
C ALA A 194 0.30 -3.65 14.23
N THR A 195 -0.78 -4.34 14.63
CA THR A 195 -0.75 -5.78 14.89
C THR A 195 -1.36 -6.49 13.72
N LEU A 196 -0.57 -7.36 13.09
CA LEU A 196 -0.96 -8.13 11.94
C LEU A 196 -1.15 -9.60 12.33
N LYS A 197 -2.17 -10.21 11.74
CA LYS A 197 -2.32 -11.66 11.73
C LYS A 197 -1.19 -12.29 10.92
N VAL A 198 -0.54 -13.30 11.49
CA VAL A 198 0.43 -14.16 10.80
C VAL A 198 -0.06 -15.60 10.77
N TYR A 199 0.68 -16.48 10.13
CA TYR A 199 0.34 -17.89 9.92
C TYR A 199 1.57 -18.75 10.16
N PRO A 200 1.45 -20.07 10.38
CA PRO A 200 2.60 -20.96 10.35
C PRO A 200 3.31 -20.91 8.99
N PHE A 201 4.63 -20.92 9.00
CA PHE A 201 5.43 -20.97 7.79
C PHE A 201 5.27 -22.32 7.10
N PRO A 202 4.90 -22.36 5.80
CA PRO A 202 4.72 -23.62 5.09
C PRO A 202 6.07 -24.29 4.81
N GLU A 203 6.09 -25.63 4.71
CA GLU A 203 7.30 -26.37 4.35
C GLU A 203 7.85 -25.98 2.96
N VAL A 204 6.93 -25.68 2.03
CA VAL A 204 7.27 -25.27 0.66
C VAL A 204 6.37 -24.13 0.22
N ILE A 205 6.97 -23.14 -0.45
CA ILE A 205 6.31 -22.16 -1.30
C ILE A 205 6.93 -22.35 -2.67
N ALA A 206 6.13 -22.65 -3.70
CA ALA A 206 6.65 -22.82 -5.04
C ALA A 206 5.72 -22.20 -6.09
N THR A 207 6.33 -21.60 -7.10
CA THR A 207 5.65 -20.94 -8.21
C THR A 207 5.90 -21.68 -9.52
N PHE A 208 4.82 -21.84 -10.29
CA PHE A 208 4.81 -22.56 -11.55
C PHE A 208 4.31 -21.62 -12.64
N GLN A 209 4.95 -21.64 -13.80
CA GLN A 209 4.38 -21.04 -14.99
C GLN A 209 3.54 -22.10 -15.73
N THR A 210 2.23 -21.96 -15.75
CA THR A 210 1.32 -22.93 -16.41
C THR A 210 -0.01 -22.30 -16.79
N ASP A 211 -0.55 -22.73 -17.92
CA ASP A 211 -1.88 -22.42 -18.45
C ASP A 211 -2.91 -23.53 -18.17
N LYS A 212 -2.53 -24.60 -17.46
CA LYS A 212 -3.38 -25.76 -17.15
C LYS A 212 -4.44 -25.43 -16.09
N VAL A 213 -5.51 -24.74 -16.48
CA VAL A 213 -6.62 -24.31 -15.60
C VAL A 213 -7.25 -25.46 -14.80
N ALA A 214 -7.32 -26.67 -15.36
CA ALA A 214 -7.85 -27.83 -14.65
C ALA A 214 -7.06 -28.19 -13.37
N LEU A 215 -5.74 -28.00 -13.38
CA LEU A 215 -4.87 -28.29 -12.22
C LEU A 215 -4.99 -27.20 -11.15
N ILE A 216 -5.16 -25.95 -11.58
CA ILE A 216 -5.43 -24.81 -10.69
C ILE A 216 -6.66 -25.09 -9.83
N SER A 217 -7.77 -25.54 -10.43
CA SER A 217 -9.00 -25.86 -9.71
C SER A 217 -8.87 -27.04 -8.75
N LYS A 218 -8.06 -28.04 -9.10
CA LYS A 218 -7.85 -29.25 -8.29
C LYS A 218 -7.07 -28.96 -7.00
N TYR A 219 -5.98 -28.20 -7.10
CA TYR A 219 -5.04 -27.99 -5.99
C TYR A 219 -5.25 -26.67 -5.22
N ARG A 220 -6.12 -25.77 -5.70
CA ARG A 220 -6.45 -24.49 -5.06
C ARG A 220 -5.20 -23.69 -4.66
N PRO A 221 -4.46 -23.14 -5.65
CA PRO A 221 -3.31 -22.31 -5.36
C PRO A 221 -3.68 -21.09 -4.51
N ILE A 222 -2.70 -20.58 -3.79
CA ILE A 222 -2.85 -19.36 -2.99
C ILE A 222 -2.73 -18.08 -3.82
N SER A 223 -2.11 -18.17 -5.00
CA SER A 223 -1.93 -17.06 -5.93
C SER A 223 -2.03 -17.52 -7.37
N ILE A 224 -2.66 -16.72 -8.20
CA ILE A 224 -2.65 -16.84 -9.66
C ILE A 224 -2.42 -15.42 -10.19
N ILE A 225 -1.30 -15.23 -10.87
CA ILE A 225 -0.90 -13.96 -11.46
C ILE A 225 -0.87 -14.13 -12.97
N TYR A 226 -1.74 -13.41 -13.65
CA TYR A 226 -1.77 -13.34 -15.11
C TYR A 226 -0.94 -12.13 -15.54
N GLU A 227 0.04 -12.34 -16.40
CA GLU A 227 0.91 -11.31 -16.95
C GLU A 227 0.83 -11.33 -18.48
N VAL A 228 0.77 -10.15 -19.10
CA VAL A 228 0.88 -10.00 -20.54
C VAL A 228 1.74 -8.81 -20.90
N ASP A 229 2.70 -9.03 -21.80
CA ASP A 229 3.59 -8.02 -22.35
C ASP A 229 3.93 -8.33 -23.83
N GLU A 230 4.99 -7.73 -24.36
CA GLU A 230 5.48 -7.97 -25.73
C GLU A 230 5.92 -9.42 -25.98
N LYS A 231 6.29 -10.17 -24.92
CA LYS A 231 6.71 -11.58 -25.02
C LYS A 231 5.53 -12.55 -25.01
N GLY A 232 4.30 -12.06 -24.77
CA GLY A 232 3.07 -12.86 -24.78
C GLY A 232 2.39 -12.98 -23.41
N GLU A 233 1.40 -13.86 -23.33
CA GLU A 233 0.62 -14.12 -22.11
C GLU A 233 1.30 -15.22 -21.26
N ARG A 234 1.40 -14.99 -19.95
CA ARG A 234 1.96 -15.94 -18.97
C ARG A 234 1.08 -15.98 -17.74
N THR A 235 0.97 -17.16 -17.14
CA THR A 235 0.25 -17.35 -15.88
C THR A 235 1.18 -17.99 -14.87
N HIS A 236 1.41 -17.29 -13.77
CA HIS A 236 2.21 -17.73 -12.64
C HIS A 236 1.28 -18.18 -11.50
N VAL A 237 1.47 -19.40 -11.03
CA VAL A 237 0.62 -20.02 -10.02
C VAL A 237 1.46 -20.42 -8.84
N THR A 238 1.14 -19.91 -7.65
CA THR A 238 1.88 -20.21 -6.42
C THR A 238 1.08 -21.18 -5.55
N PHE A 239 1.74 -22.25 -5.12
CA PHE A 239 1.23 -23.21 -4.15
C PHE A 239 2.06 -23.13 -2.86
N ILE A 240 1.41 -23.43 -1.74
CA ILE A 240 2.06 -23.62 -0.45
C ILE A 240 1.61 -24.94 0.17
N GLY A 241 2.49 -25.58 0.93
CA GLY A 241 2.16 -26.78 1.66
C GLY A 241 3.34 -27.70 1.86
N PHE A 242 3.06 -29.00 1.98
CA PHE A 242 4.07 -30.03 2.22
C PHE A 242 4.84 -30.42 0.96
N ARG A 243 6.10 -30.82 1.10
CA ARG A 243 6.96 -31.24 -0.02
C ARG A 243 6.34 -32.38 -0.83
N LYS A 244 5.71 -33.35 -0.15
CA LYS A 244 5.03 -34.49 -0.80
C LYS A 244 3.91 -34.03 -1.75
N ALA A 245 3.13 -33.03 -1.35
CA ALA A 245 2.08 -32.48 -2.20
C ALA A 245 2.69 -31.72 -3.39
N MET A 246 3.77 -30.98 -3.16
CA MET A 246 4.47 -30.24 -4.21
C MET A 246 5.05 -31.16 -5.28
N ASN A 247 5.68 -32.27 -4.90
CA ASN A 247 6.23 -33.25 -5.85
C ASN A 247 5.13 -33.82 -6.76
N LYS A 248 3.94 -34.09 -6.21
CA LYS A 248 2.79 -34.56 -7.00
C LYS A 248 2.29 -33.49 -7.99
N ILE A 249 2.29 -32.22 -7.57
CA ILE A 249 1.94 -31.09 -8.43
C ILE A 249 2.96 -30.96 -9.57
N GLU A 250 4.27 -31.08 -9.27
CA GLU A 250 5.34 -31.08 -10.27
C GLU A 250 5.19 -32.19 -11.31
N GLU A 251 4.89 -33.42 -10.87
CA GLU A 251 4.64 -34.57 -11.75
C GLU A 251 3.44 -34.33 -12.68
N GLU A 252 2.32 -33.80 -12.17
CA GLU A 252 1.11 -33.56 -12.97
C GLU A 252 1.21 -32.34 -13.90
N ILE A 253 1.88 -31.27 -13.46
CA ILE A 253 2.12 -30.09 -14.31
C ILE A 253 3.19 -30.42 -15.36
N GLY A 254 4.17 -31.27 -15.04
CA GLY A 254 5.29 -31.62 -15.91
C GLY A 254 6.39 -30.55 -15.95
N VAL A 255 6.36 -29.59 -15.02
CA VAL A 255 7.41 -28.58 -14.83
C VAL A 255 7.77 -28.51 -13.35
N LYS A 256 9.04 -28.25 -13.06
CA LYS A 256 9.48 -28.01 -11.68
C LYS A 256 9.04 -26.63 -11.21
N GLY A 257 8.63 -26.54 -9.95
CA GLY A 257 8.33 -25.26 -9.32
C GLY A 257 9.61 -24.48 -9.05
N GLN A 258 9.54 -23.16 -9.18
CA GLN A 258 10.57 -22.27 -8.67
C GLN A 258 10.28 -22.01 -7.19
N ASP A 259 11.28 -22.13 -6.33
CA ASP A 259 11.13 -21.84 -4.90
C ASP A 259 10.74 -20.37 -4.69
N GLY A 260 9.74 -20.14 -3.84
CA GLY A 260 9.20 -18.82 -3.53
C GLY A 260 7.93 -18.45 -4.32
N PHE A 261 7.55 -17.20 -4.18
CA PHE A 261 6.39 -16.59 -4.84
C PHE A 261 6.85 -15.67 -5.98
N TYR A 262 5.97 -15.43 -6.95
CA TYR A 262 6.25 -14.47 -8.02
C TYR A 262 6.23 -13.04 -7.48
N ASP A 263 7.33 -12.31 -7.65
CA ASP A 263 7.46 -10.92 -7.20
C ASP A 263 6.85 -9.96 -8.23
N ILE A 264 5.95 -9.10 -7.77
CA ILE A 264 5.33 -8.05 -8.59
C ILE A 264 6.10 -6.77 -8.28
N ASN A 265 6.89 -6.28 -9.25
CA ASN A 265 7.62 -5.03 -9.06
C ASN A 265 6.69 -3.82 -9.21
N TYR A 266 6.42 -3.13 -8.10
CA TYR A 266 5.56 -1.93 -8.06
C TYR A 266 6.33 -0.60 -8.22
N VAL A 267 7.66 -0.62 -8.26
CA VAL A 267 8.48 0.60 -8.30
C VAL A 267 8.85 1.00 -9.72
N GLU A 268 9.06 -0.01 -10.57
CA GLU A 268 9.43 0.19 -11.96
C GLU A 268 8.31 0.91 -12.74
N ASN A 269 8.74 1.71 -13.71
CA ASN A 269 7.91 2.43 -14.71
C ASN A 269 7.38 3.81 -14.32
N GLU A 270 7.17 4.63 -15.36
CA GLU A 270 6.81 6.04 -15.26
C GLU A 270 5.31 6.31 -15.34
N ARG A 271 4.53 5.45 -16.00
CA ARG A 271 3.08 5.64 -16.22
C ARG A 271 2.33 4.36 -15.89
N ILE A 272 1.61 4.38 -14.77
CA ILE A 272 0.86 3.25 -14.24
C ILE A 272 -0.59 3.63 -14.04
N VAL A 273 -1.47 2.76 -14.51
CA VAL A 273 -2.90 2.77 -14.22
C VAL A 273 -3.29 1.45 -13.61
N SER A 274 -4.16 1.45 -12.60
CA SER A 274 -4.78 0.24 -12.09
C SER A 274 -6.27 0.19 -12.39
N ILE A 275 -6.75 -1.03 -12.57
CA ILE A 275 -8.15 -1.35 -12.72
C ILE A 275 -8.59 -2.10 -11.46
N HIS A 276 -9.66 -1.60 -10.85
CA HIS A 276 -10.34 -2.22 -9.74
C HIS A 276 -11.71 -2.72 -10.22
N THR A 277 -11.78 -4.01 -10.54
CA THR A 277 -12.95 -4.67 -11.12
C THR A 277 -13.54 -5.72 -10.15
N VAL A 278 -14.61 -6.37 -10.57
CA VAL A 278 -15.18 -7.53 -9.89
C VAL A 278 -14.18 -8.69 -9.94
N ARG A 279 -14.00 -9.36 -8.79
CA ARG A 279 -13.13 -10.54 -8.67
C ARG A 279 -13.48 -11.59 -9.73
N GLY A 280 -12.47 -12.08 -10.45
CA GLY A 280 -12.63 -13.05 -11.53
C GLY A 280 -12.72 -12.46 -12.93
N ARG A 281 -12.84 -11.13 -13.09
CA ARG A 281 -12.84 -10.46 -14.40
C ARG A 281 -11.48 -9.87 -14.82
N GLU A 282 -10.44 -10.05 -14.02
CA GLU A 282 -9.15 -9.37 -14.20
C GLU A 282 -8.56 -9.60 -15.61
N VAL A 283 -8.61 -10.82 -16.12
CA VAL A 283 -8.11 -11.17 -17.48
C VAL A 283 -8.96 -10.51 -18.57
N GLU A 284 -10.29 -10.49 -18.41
CA GLU A 284 -11.21 -9.86 -19.36
C GLU A 284 -10.95 -8.36 -19.45
N GLU A 285 -10.84 -7.69 -18.31
CA GLU A 285 -10.61 -6.25 -18.25
C GLU A 285 -9.20 -5.85 -18.75
N ILE A 286 -8.18 -6.70 -18.53
CA ILE A 286 -6.86 -6.48 -19.15
C ILE A 286 -6.97 -6.56 -20.68
N LYS A 287 -7.68 -7.56 -21.23
CA LYS A 287 -7.86 -7.69 -22.68
C LYS A 287 -8.64 -6.50 -23.24
N ARG A 288 -9.69 -6.05 -22.55
CA ARG A 288 -10.47 -4.85 -22.89
C ARG A 288 -9.59 -3.61 -22.87
N ALA A 289 -8.79 -3.40 -21.83
CA ALA A 289 -7.87 -2.27 -21.75
C ALA A 289 -6.88 -2.22 -22.92
N LYS A 290 -6.31 -3.37 -23.31
CA LYS A 290 -5.43 -3.49 -24.47
C LYS A 290 -6.09 -3.11 -25.80
N SER A 291 -7.41 -3.30 -25.94
CA SER A 291 -8.14 -2.87 -27.14
C SER A 291 -8.43 -1.36 -27.18
N ILE A 292 -8.40 -0.69 -26.04
CA ILE A 292 -8.77 0.74 -25.89
C ILE A 292 -7.52 1.63 -25.87
N MET A 293 -6.44 1.17 -25.25
CA MET A 293 -5.23 1.95 -25.06
C MET A 293 -3.96 1.13 -25.25
N LYS A 294 -2.84 1.83 -25.49
CA LYS A 294 -1.54 1.19 -25.67
C LYS A 294 -0.93 0.78 -24.33
N VAL A 295 -1.17 -0.47 -23.95
CA VAL A 295 -0.60 -1.12 -22.77
C VAL A 295 0.69 -1.85 -23.15
N LYS A 296 1.79 -1.53 -22.47
CA LYS A 296 3.10 -2.19 -22.64
C LYS A 296 3.16 -3.51 -21.89
N ARG A 297 2.66 -3.52 -20.65
CA ARG A 297 2.60 -4.68 -19.77
C ARG A 297 1.38 -4.56 -18.87
N ALA A 298 0.73 -5.68 -18.60
CA ALA A 298 -0.38 -5.77 -17.67
C ALA A 298 -0.23 -6.98 -16.77
N ILE A 299 -0.58 -6.79 -15.50
CA ILE A 299 -0.59 -7.83 -14.47
C ILE A 299 -1.98 -7.86 -13.84
N GLY A 300 -2.57 -9.04 -13.71
CA GLY A 300 -3.82 -9.27 -12.97
C GLY A 300 -3.59 -10.29 -11.87
N ILE A 301 -3.94 -9.94 -10.63
CA ILE A 301 -3.91 -10.88 -9.50
C ILE A 301 -5.30 -11.50 -9.39
N ILE A 302 -5.47 -12.71 -9.90
CA ILE A 302 -6.79 -13.31 -10.11
C ILE A 302 -7.50 -13.58 -8.78
N GLY A 303 -8.75 -13.14 -8.67
CA GLY A 303 -9.57 -13.27 -7.47
C GLY A 303 -9.45 -12.09 -6.50
N THR A 304 -8.64 -11.08 -6.82
CA THR A 304 -8.54 -9.85 -6.01
C THR A 304 -9.41 -8.72 -6.53
N GLY A 305 -9.66 -8.70 -7.84
CA GLY A 305 -10.27 -7.59 -8.57
C GLY A 305 -9.26 -6.51 -8.99
N TYR A 306 -7.95 -6.76 -8.87
CA TYR A 306 -6.91 -5.78 -9.19
C TYR A 306 -6.11 -6.16 -10.43
N CYS A 307 -6.02 -5.21 -11.35
CA CYS A 307 -5.08 -5.23 -12.47
C CYS A 307 -4.19 -3.99 -12.42
N ARG A 308 -2.93 -4.14 -12.80
CA ARG A 308 -1.96 -3.06 -12.94
C ARG A 308 -1.47 -3.01 -14.38
N LEU A 309 -1.54 -1.84 -15.00
CA LEU A 309 -1.21 -1.59 -16.39
C LEU A 309 -0.06 -0.59 -16.48
N GLU A 310 1.00 -1.00 -17.15
CA GLU A 310 2.05 -0.11 -17.64
C GLU A 310 1.64 0.39 -19.03
N ILE A 311 1.47 1.70 -19.17
CA ILE A 311 0.89 2.29 -20.38
C ILE A 311 1.88 3.20 -21.10
N ALA A 312 1.72 3.33 -22.42
CA ALA A 312 2.56 4.23 -23.20
C ALA A 312 2.17 5.70 -23.01
N SER A 313 0.87 6.00 -22.94
CA SER A 313 0.30 7.33 -22.71
C SER A 313 -1.05 7.21 -22.01
N PHE A 314 -1.52 8.31 -21.41
CA PHE A 314 -2.85 8.41 -20.80
C PHE A 314 -3.97 8.64 -21.83
N ASP A 315 -3.67 8.52 -23.12
CA ASP A 315 -4.66 8.63 -24.18
C ASP A 315 -5.74 7.56 -23.99
N ASN A 316 -6.99 7.93 -24.25
CA ASN A 316 -8.17 7.09 -24.05
C ASN A 316 -8.43 6.64 -22.59
N LEU A 317 -7.78 7.21 -21.57
CA LEU A 317 -8.07 6.87 -20.17
C LEU A 317 -9.56 7.07 -19.82
N GLU A 318 -10.19 8.14 -20.29
CA GLU A 318 -11.62 8.41 -20.07
C GLU A 318 -12.54 7.50 -20.91
N VAL A 319 -12.05 6.94 -22.01
CA VAL A 319 -12.76 5.87 -22.73
C VAL A 319 -12.70 4.59 -21.89
N LEU A 320 -11.51 4.25 -21.39
CA LEU A 320 -11.30 3.08 -20.54
C LEU A 320 -12.20 3.11 -19.29
N ARG A 321 -12.29 4.26 -18.62
CA ARG A 321 -13.17 4.48 -17.45
C ARG A 321 -14.64 4.21 -17.74
N ARG A 322 -15.12 4.47 -18.95
CA ARG A 322 -16.52 4.25 -19.36
C ARG A 322 -16.78 2.80 -19.76
N GLU A 323 -15.79 2.14 -20.34
CA GLU A 323 -15.92 0.79 -20.89
C GLU A 323 -15.63 -0.32 -19.88
N ILE A 324 -14.86 -0.05 -18.83
CA ILE A 324 -14.51 -1.05 -17.80
C ILE A 324 -15.63 -1.18 -16.76
N SER A 325 -15.89 -2.43 -16.35
CA SER A 325 -16.74 -2.71 -15.20
C SER A 325 -15.94 -2.54 -13.89
N GLY A 326 -15.86 -1.31 -13.39
CA GLY A 326 -15.09 -1.00 -12.17
C GLY A 326 -14.58 0.43 -12.10
N HIS A 327 -13.46 0.62 -11.40
CA HIS A 327 -12.76 1.90 -11.30
C HIS A 327 -11.39 1.83 -11.94
N VAL A 328 -10.95 2.94 -12.52
CA VAL A 328 -9.63 3.08 -13.13
C VAL A 328 -8.89 4.23 -12.47
N VAL A 329 -7.79 3.90 -11.79
CA VAL A 329 -6.98 4.81 -11.00
C VAL A 329 -5.64 5.04 -11.69
N VAL A 330 -5.21 6.29 -11.80
CA VAL A 330 -3.83 6.62 -12.16
C VAL A 330 -2.98 6.46 -10.91
N GLU A 331 -2.11 5.46 -10.89
CA GLU A 331 -1.21 5.25 -9.75
C GLU A 331 0.03 6.13 -9.87
N LYS A 332 0.58 6.31 -11.08
CA LYS A 332 1.84 7.02 -11.28
C LYS A 332 1.92 7.65 -12.66
N GLY A 333 2.56 8.81 -12.74
CA GLY A 333 2.90 9.53 -13.97
C GLY A 333 2.34 10.95 -14.00
N ASP A 334 2.89 11.81 -14.85
CA ASP A 334 2.42 13.19 -15.04
C ASP A 334 1.07 13.21 -15.81
N TYR A 335 -0.01 13.07 -15.05
CA TYR A 335 -1.37 13.20 -15.53
C TYR A 335 -2.00 14.48 -14.98
N LYS A 336 -2.65 15.27 -15.85
CA LYS A 336 -3.26 16.57 -15.48
C LYS A 336 -4.76 16.50 -15.19
N GLY A 337 -5.33 15.30 -15.09
CA GLY A 337 -6.75 15.07 -14.84
C GLY A 337 -7.02 14.44 -13.46
N ASP A 338 -8.21 13.85 -13.32
CA ASP A 338 -8.59 13.14 -12.08
C ASP A 338 -7.84 11.80 -11.97
N TYR A 339 -6.97 11.66 -10.97
CA TYR A 339 -6.24 10.42 -10.72
C TYR A 339 -7.14 9.29 -10.24
N TRP A 340 -8.23 9.59 -9.55
CA TRP A 340 -8.97 8.60 -8.77
C TRP A 340 -10.18 8.04 -9.51
N GLY A 341 -10.78 8.81 -10.41
CA GLY A 341 -12.01 8.40 -11.10
C GLY A 341 -13.19 8.26 -10.14
N ILE A 342 -13.24 9.09 -9.09
CA ILE A 342 -14.26 9.05 -8.03
C ILE A 342 -15.16 10.27 -8.16
N ASN A 343 -16.44 10.03 -8.44
CA ASN A 343 -17.42 11.10 -8.66
C ASN A 343 -18.10 11.59 -7.36
N ASP A 344 -18.35 10.70 -6.38
CA ASP A 344 -18.95 11.10 -5.10
C ASP A 344 -17.89 11.29 -4.01
N LYS A 345 -17.59 12.55 -3.73
CA LYS A 345 -16.62 12.97 -2.71
C LYS A 345 -17.26 13.34 -1.36
N GLY A 346 -18.60 13.25 -1.23
CA GLY A 346 -19.31 13.72 -0.04
C GLY A 346 -18.92 12.96 1.23
N ILE A 347 -18.83 11.63 1.15
CA ILE A 347 -18.39 10.77 2.26
C ILE A 347 -16.92 11.00 2.59
N LEU A 348 -16.05 11.12 1.57
CA LEU A 348 -14.63 11.39 1.76
C LEU A 348 -14.40 12.71 2.50
N ARG A 349 -15.15 13.76 2.15
CA ARG A 349 -15.10 15.05 2.85
C ARG A 349 -15.48 14.94 4.32
N LYS A 350 -16.56 14.23 4.63
CA LYS A 350 -16.97 13.98 6.03
C LYS A 350 -15.92 13.20 6.81
N LEU A 351 -15.31 12.18 6.19
CA LEU A 351 -14.21 11.44 6.81
C LEU A 351 -13.00 12.34 7.05
N LYS A 352 -12.65 13.19 6.08
CA LYS A 352 -11.55 14.14 6.21
C LYS A 352 -11.78 15.12 7.35
N GLU A 353 -12.96 15.73 7.41
CA GLU A 353 -13.35 16.65 8.49
C GLU A 353 -13.31 15.98 9.87
N ALA A 354 -13.69 14.70 9.96
CA ALA A 354 -13.69 13.96 11.22
C ALA A 354 -12.29 13.56 11.71
N PHE A 355 -11.37 13.25 10.79
CA PHE A 355 -10.04 12.73 11.12
C PHE A 355 -8.92 13.77 11.02
N ASP A 356 -9.15 14.86 10.29
CA ASP A 356 -8.20 15.94 10.08
C ASP A 356 -8.97 17.25 9.82
N PRO A 357 -9.62 17.80 10.86
CA PRO A 357 -10.50 18.96 10.73
C PRO A 357 -9.80 20.23 10.22
N ASN A 358 -8.47 20.32 10.38
CA ASN A 358 -7.68 21.45 9.90
C ASN A 358 -7.14 21.24 8.47
N ASN A 359 -7.42 20.08 7.86
CA ASN A 359 -6.95 19.68 6.54
C ASN A 359 -5.41 19.77 6.40
N THR A 360 -4.70 19.31 7.44
CA THR A 360 -3.24 19.41 7.55
C THR A 360 -2.52 18.29 6.80
N LEU A 361 -3.03 17.06 6.86
CA LEU A 361 -2.43 15.89 6.21
C LEU A 361 -2.81 15.83 4.72
N LEU A 362 -1.87 16.06 3.82
CA LEU A 362 -2.08 15.90 2.37
C LEU A 362 -3.38 16.55 1.81
N PRO A 363 -3.62 17.86 2.04
CA PRO A 363 -4.91 18.50 1.76
C PRO A 363 -5.49 18.30 0.35
N GLY A 364 -4.62 18.25 -0.67
CA GLY A 364 -5.02 18.16 -2.08
C GLY A 364 -5.03 16.75 -2.68
N LEU A 365 -4.92 15.68 -1.87
CA LEU A 365 -4.79 14.34 -2.42
C LEU A 365 -6.09 13.83 -3.06
N LEU A 366 -7.18 13.77 -2.29
CA LEU A 366 -8.44 13.12 -2.70
C LEU A 366 -9.60 14.08 -2.99
N LEU A 367 -9.56 15.32 -2.48
CA LEU A 367 -10.67 16.28 -2.57
C LEU A 367 -10.43 17.36 -3.62
#